data_AF-A0AAV7HRC8-F1
#
_entry.id   AF-A0AAV7HRC8-F1
#
_cell.length_a   1.000
_cell.length_b   1.000
_cell.length_c   1.000
_cell.angle_alpha   90.00
_cell.angle_beta   90.00
_cell.angle_gamma   90.00
#
_symmetry.space_group_name_H-M   'P 1'
#
loop_
_entity.id
_entity.type
_entity.pdbx_description
1 polymer ?
#
loop_
_entity_poly.entity_id
_entity_poly.type
_entity_poly.pdbx_seq_one_letter_code
_entity_poly.pdbx_strand_id
1 'polypeptide(L)'
;MFTSLLEHVKTSTQTAPLNPKDIKRPSEVGFTRVDDNMIHLGRGVWLSRASYDNDVYTAGASLAMYVKNIAVSVFGTDYLKKHSVKGKGCNKTKSVPRPAIDSTKALAI
;
A
#
# COMPACT_ATOMS: atom_id res chain seq x y z
N MET A 1 -48.80 -34.84 -25.02
CA MET A 1 -47.43 -34.43 -25.36
C MET A 1 -46.85 -33.69 -24.16
N PHE A 2 -45.71 -34.19 -23.65
CA PHE A 2 -44.61 -33.47 -22.97
C PHE A 2 -44.95 -32.51 -21.80
N THR A 3 -44.66 -32.89 -20.54
CA THR A 3 -43.48 -32.48 -19.69
C THR A 3 -43.49 -30.98 -19.34
N SER A 4 -43.21 -30.46 -18.14
CA SER A 4 -42.53 -30.89 -16.91
C SER A 4 -42.86 -29.77 -15.89
N LEU A 5 -43.31 -30.05 -14.67
CA LEU A 5 -42.50 -30.22 -13.46
C LEU A 5 -41.95 -28.91 -12.85
N LEU A 6 -42.44 -28.63 -11.63
CA LEU A 6 -41.72 -28.01 -10.49
C LEU A 6 -41.38 -26.51 -10.53
N GLU A 7 -42.29 -25.66 -10.06
CA GLU A 7 -41.93 -24.40 -9.39
C GLU A 7 -42.21 -24.51 -7.89
N HIS A 8 -41.24 -25.05 -7.16
CA HIS A 8 -41.14 -24.93 -5.71
C HIS A 8 -39.70 -24.55 -5.36
N VAL A 9 -39.41 -23.25 -5.22
CA VAL A 9 -38.45 -22.74 -4.24
C VAL A 9 -38.88 -21.34 -3.82
N LYS A 10 -39.49 -21.23 -2.63
CA LYS A 10 -39.54 -19.98 -1.87
C LYS A 10 -38.23 -19.83 -1.08
N THR A 11 -37.87 -18.58 -0.82
CA THR A 11 -36.88 -18.06 0.14
C THR A 11 -35.39 -18.06 -0.25
N SER A 12 -34.84 -16.87 -0.51
CA SER A 12 -33.65 -16.41 0.23
C SER A 12 -33.57 -14.87 0.26
N THR A 13 -33.68 -14.35 1.49
CA THR A 13 -32.99 -13.18 2.04
C THR A 13 -32.88 -11.90 1.22
N GLN A 14 -33.66 -10.92 1.65
CA GLN A 14 -33.34 -9.50 1.62
C GLN A 14 -31.94 -9.28 2.22
N THR A 15 -30.92 -9.10 1.37
CA THR A 15 -29.57 -8.73 1.82
C THR A 15 -29.60 -7.26 2.23
N ALA A 16 -29.47 -6.99 3.53
CA ALA A 16 -29.25 -5.65 4.05
C ALA A 16 -28.07 -4.96 3.32
N PRO A 17 -28.09 -3.63 3.12
CA PRO A 17 -26.94 -2.95 2.54
C PRO A 17 -25.71 -3.19 3.41
N LEU A 18 -24.68 -3.81 2.81
CA LEU A 18 -23.41 -4.09 3.48
C LEU A 18 -22.83 -2.78 4.02
N ASN A 19 -22.65 -2.69 5.34
CA ASN A 19 -21.97 -1.57 5.97
C ASN A 19 -20.49 -1.59 5.51
N PRO A 20 -19.96 -0.51 4.89
CA PRO A 20 -18.60 -0.48 4.36
C PRO A 20 -17.51 -0.78 5.40
N LYS A 21 -17.84 -0.66 6.69
CA LYS A 21 -16.95 -0.92 7.83
C LYS A 21 -16.70 -2.42 8.09
N ASP A 22 -17.54 -3.32 7.58
CA ASP A 22 -17.48 -4.76 7.87
C ASP A 22 -16.74 -5.56 6.79
N ILE A 23 -16.35 -4.91 5.68
CA ILE A 23 -15.59 -5.55 4.61
C ILE A 23 -14.10 -5.41 4.93
N LYS A 24 -13.54 -6.39 5.65
CA LYS A 24 -12.08 -6.55 5.83
C LYS A 24 -11.36 -6.94 4.53
N ARG A 25 -11.64 -6.27 3.41
CA ARG A 25 -10.82 -6.41 2.21
C ARG A 25 -9.61 -5.49 2.38
N PRO A 26 -8.38 -5.96 2.12
CA PRO A 26 -7.23 -5.07 2.07
C PRO A 26 -7.54 -4.01 1.00
N SER A 27 -7.44 -2.74 1.38
CA SER A 27 -7.59 -1.65 0.41
C SER A 27 -6.60 -1.86 -0.72
N GLU A 28 -7.05 -1.66 -1.95
CA GLU A 28 -6.18 -1.75 -3.12
C GLU A 28 -5.10 -0.66 -3.06
N VAL A 29 -3.98 -0.85 -3.79
CA VAL A 29 -2.96 0.19 -3.93
C VAL A 29 -3.55 1.38 -4.67
N GLY A 30 -3.27 2.59 -4.20
CA GLY A 30 -3.84 3.83 -4.74
C GLY A 30 -5.21 4.19 -4.15
N PHE A 31 -5.81 3.35 -3.31
CA PHE A 31 -7.04 3.70 -2.60
C PHE A 31 -6.82 4.93 -1.72
N THR A 32 -7.66 5.95 -1.90
CA THR A 32 -7.63 7.17 -1.09
C THR A 32 -8.77 7.14 -0.07
N ARG A 33 -8.43 7.23 1.22
CA ARG A 33 -9.41 7.42 2.30
C ARG A 33 -9.88 8.87 2.29
N VAL A 34 -11.19 9.07 2.15
CA VAL A 34 -11.80 10.41 2.12
C VAL A 34 -11.74 11.08 3.50
N ASP A 35 -11.84 10.30 4.58
CA ASP A 35 -11.88 10.83 5.95
C ASP A 35 -10.57 11.52 6.36
N ASP A 36 -9.44 10.83 6.13
CA ASP A 36 -8.11 11.30 6.58
C ASP A 36 -7.25 11.86 5.43
N ASN A 37 -7.74 11.86 4.19
CA ASN A 37 -6.99 12.21 2.98
C ASN A 37 -5.65 11.45 2.85
N MET A 38 -5.66 10.15 3.14
CA MET A 38 -4.49 9.27 3.07
C MET A 38 -4.61 8.33 1.86
N ILE A 39 -3.52 8.15 1.12
CA ILE A 39 -3.39 7.19 0.02
C ILE A 39 -2.71 5.90 0.50
N HIS A 40 -3.25 4.76 0.09
CA HIS A 40 -2.70 3.45 0.39
C HIS A 40 -1.59 3.09 -0.60
N LEU A 41 -0.37 2.90 -0.11
CA LEU A 41 0.76 2.46 -0.95
C LEU A 41 0.79 0.93 -1.10
N GLY A 42 0.17 0.21 -0.17
CA GLY A 42 0.18 -1.25 -0.11
C GLY A 42 0.67 -1.76 1.24
N ARG A 43 0.40 -3.04 1.55
CA ARG A 43 0.84 -3.70 2.80
C ARG A 43 0.49 -2.92 4.08
N GLY A 44 -0.60 -2.14 4.08
CA GLY A 44 -1.02 -1.33 5.22
C GLY A 44 -0.21 -0.06 5.43
N VAL A 45 0.60 0.35 4.46
CA VAL A 45 1.35 1.61 4.47
C VAL A 45 0.48 2.72 3.88
N TRP A 46 0.35 3.80 4.63
CA TRP A 46 -0.45 4.96 4.27
C TRP A 46 0.43 6.20 4.24
N LEU A 47 0.19 7.04 3.25
CA LEU A 47 0.87 8.33 3.08
C LEU A 47 -0.18 9.42 2.92
N SER A 48 0.09 10.64 3.39
CA SER A 48 -0.78 11.78 3.10
C SER A 48 -0.89 12.00 1.60
N ARG A 49 -2.10 12.24 1.11
CA ARG A 49 -2.35 12.51 -0.31
C ARG A 49 -1.55 13.71 -0.81
N ALA A 50 -1.46 14.77 0.00
CA ALA A 50 -0.72 15.97 -0.34
C ALA A 50 0.79 15.69 -0.49
N SER A 51 1.36 14.87 0.40
CA SER A 51 2.77 14.45 0.30
C SER A 51 3.00 13.60 -0.94
N TYR A 52 2.13 12.63 -1.20
CA TYR A 52 2.21 11.78 -2.39
C TYR A 52 2.18 12.59 -3.68
N ASP A 53 1.20 13.50 -3.84
CA ASP A 53 1.07 14.31 -5.04
C ASP A 53 2.29 15.22 -5.26
N ASN A 54 2.82 15.82 -4.18
CA ASN A 54 4.06 16.61 -4.24
C ASN A 54 5.28 15.77 -4.64
N ASP A 55 5.41 14.56 -4.09
CA ASP A 55 6.52 13.65 -4.38
C ASP A 55 6.50 13.18 -5.84
N VAL A 56 5.31 12.84 -6.36
CA VAL A 56 5.08 12.47 -7.76
C VAL A 56 5.36 13.65 -8.69
N TYR A 57 4.85 14.83 -8.37
CA TYR A 57 5.07 16.04 -9.15
C TYR A 57 6.57 16.38 -9.24
N THR A 58 7.26 16.35 -8.10
CA THR A 58 8.71 16.63 -8.02
C THR A 58 9.55 15.59 -8.76
N ALA A 59 9.10 14.33 -8.81
CA ALA A 59 9.79 13.27 -9.52
C ALA A 59 9.72 13.39 -11.05
N GLY A 60 8.66 14.03 -11.57
CA GLY A 60 8.39 14.09 -13.00
C GLY A 60 8.31 12.69 -13.61
N ALA A 61 9.04 12.46 -14.70
CA ALA A 61 9.07 11.17 -15.40
C ALA A 61 10.09 10.16 -14.82
N SER A 62 10.88 10.54 -13.81
CA SER A 62 11.98 9.69 -13.32
C SER A 62 11.49 8.71 -12.26
N LEU A 63 11.46 7.42 -12.61
CA LEU A 63 11.14 6.36 -11.66
C LEU A 63 12.09 6.35 -10.45
N ALA A 64 13.39 6.59 -10.69
CA ALA A 64 14.38 6.64 -9.62
C ALA A 64 14.13 7.82 -8.65
N MET A 65 13.66 8.96 -9.17
CA MET A 65 13.30 10.10 -8.32
C MET A 65 11.98 9.86 -7.58
N TYR A 66 11.00 9.25 -8.25
CA TYR A 66 9.74 8.84 -7.64
C TYR A 66 9.99 7.94 -6.43
N VAL A 67 10.73 6.84 -6.61
CA VAL A 67 11.04 5.89 -5.52
C VAL A 67 11.81 6.59 -4.40
N LYS A 68 12.75 7.50 -4.72
CA LYS A 68 13.51 8.25 -3.72
C LYS A 68 12.61 9.16 -2.88
N ASN A 69 11.75 9.95 -3.52
CA ASN A 69 10.89 10.90 -2.83
C ASN A 69 9.89 10.17 -1.93
N ILE A 70 9.23 9.14 -2.46
CA ILE A 70 8.30 8.32 -1.68
C ILE A 70 9.01 7.62 -0.53
N ALA A 71 10.22 7.09 -0.72
CA ALA A 71 10.99 6.49 0.38
C ALA A 71 11.31 7.50 1.47
N VAL A 72 11.66 8.75 1.11
CA VAL A 72 11.89 9.83 2.08
C VAL A 72 10.62 10.14 2.87
N SER A 73 9.46 10.20 2.21
CA SER A 73 8.18 10.46 2.87
C SER A 73 7.70 9.31 3.77
N VAL A 74 7.99 8.06 3.41
CA VAL A 74 7.59 6.87 4.19
C VAL A 74 8.50 6.61 5.39
N PHE A 75 9.81 6.80 5.24
CA PHE A 75 10.80 6.44 6.26
C PHE A 75 11.41 7.63 6.99
N GLY A 76 11.47 8.80 6.34
CA GLY A 76 12.22 9.95 6.83
C GLY A 76 13.71 9.90 6.48
N THR A 77 14.29 11.07 6.27
CA THR A 77 15.71 11.23 5.87
C THR A 77 16.68 10.68 6.92
N ASP A 78 16.44 10.96 8.20
CA ASP A 78 17.33 10.54 9.29
C ASP A 78 17.32 9.03 9.52
N TYR A 79 16.17 8.38 9.27
CA TYR A 79 16.08 6.92 9.31
C TYR A 79 16.89 6.31 8.16
N LEU A 80 16.70 6.79 6.93
CA LEU A 80 17.38 6.26 5.74
C LEU A 80 18.90 6.42 5.78
N LYS A 81 19.43 7.48 6.40
CA LYS A 81 20.88 7.65 6.62
C LYS A 81 21.46 6.55 7.51
N LYS A 82 20.69 6.07 8.49
CA LYS A 82 21.13 5.12 9.52
C LYS A 82 20.84 3.66 9.16
N HIS A 83 20.06 3.41 8.11
CA HIS A 83 19.65 2.07 7.70
C HIS A 83 20.18 1.70 6.30
N SER A 84 20.03 0.43 5.93
CA SER A 84 20.32 -0.08 4.59
C SER A 84 19.18 -0.98 4.12
N VAL A 85 19.09 -1.25 2.82
CA VAL A 85 18.01 -2.09 2.27
C VAL A 85 18.08 -3.53 2.81
N LYS A 86 19.29 -4.11 2.90
CA LYS A 86 19.48 -5.53 3.22
C LYS A 86 20.12 -5.80 4.58
N GLY A 87 20.56 -4.78 5.30
CA GLY A 87 21.28 -4.98 6.57
C GLY A 87 22.73 -5.46 6.41
N LYS A 88 23.29 -5.46 5.18
CA LYS A 88 24.58 -6.11 4.88
C LYS A 88 25.71 -5.09 4.69
N GLY A 89 26.89 -5.43 5.19
CA GLY A 89 28.12 -4.68 4.95
C GLY A 89 28.52 -4.71 3.47
N CYS A 90 29.13 -3.64 2.98
CA CYS A 90 29.63 -3.60 1.61
C CYS A 90 30.80 -4.56 1.44
N ASN A 91 30.76 -5.45 0.45
CA ASN A 91 31.84 -6.41 0.23
C ASN A 91 33.19 -5.73 -0.12
N LYS A 92 33.14 -4.58 -0.80
CA LYS A 92 34.32 -3.83 -1.24
C LYS A 92 34.96 -3.05 -0.09
N THR A 93 34.18 -2.28 0.66
CA THR A 93 34.71 -1.38 1.70
C THR A 93 34.73 -2.01 3.10
N LYS A 94 34.10 -3.18 3.29
CA LYS A 94 33.99 -3.88 4.58
C LYS A 94 33.45 -2.99 5.71
N SER A 95 32.63 -2.01 5.36
CA SER A 95 32.04 -1.07 6.30
C SER A 95 31.16 -1.77 7.34
N VAL A 96 31.02 -1.16 8.52
CA VAL A 96 30.06 -1.60 9.54
C VAL A 96 28.66 -1.69 8.92
N PRO A 97 27.98 -2.86 8.98
CA PRO A 97 26.64 -3.02 8.44
C PRO A 97 25.65 -2.10 9.15
N ARG A 98 24.88 -1.33 8.37
CA ARG A 98 23.72 -0.60 8.89
C ARG A 98 22.51 -1.53 8.97
N PRO A 99 21.65 -1.43 9.99
CA PRO A 99 20.45 -2.27 10.12
C PRO A 99 19.57 -2.22 8.87
N ALA A 100 18.84 -3.30 8.61
CA ALA A 100 17.90 -3.36 7.50
C ALA A 100 16.70 -2.42 7.75
N ILE A 101 16.20 -1.79 6.70
CA ILE A 101 14.91 -1.09 6.76
C ILE A 101 13.75 -2.09 6.92
N ASP A 102 12.62 -1.61 7.40
CA ASP A 102 11.38 -2.39 7.45
C ASP A 102 11.00 -2.91 6.06
N SER A 103 11.05 -4.24 5.89
CA SER A 103 10.78 -4.90 4.62
C SER A 103 9.32 -4.76 4.18
N THR A 104 8.38 -4.65 5.11
CA THR A 104 6.96 -4.46 4.80
C THR A 104 6.75 -3.10 4.13
N LYS A 105 7.37 -2.06 4.69
CA LYS A 105 7.33 -0.70 4.12
C LYS A 105 8.12 -0.61 2.81
N ALA A 106 9.27 -1.27 2.74
CA ALA A 106 10.13 -1.25 1.56
C ALA A 106 9.50 -1.96 0.35
N LEU A 107 8.64 -2.95 0.58
CA LEU A 107 7.92 -3.63 -0.48
C LEU A 107 6.59 -2.94 -0.85
N ALA A 108 6.16 -1.94 -0.09
CA ALA A 108 4.97 -1.12 -0.40
C ALA A 108 5.29 0.03 -1.39
N ILE A 109 6.57 0.27 -1.66
CA ILE A 109 7.10 1.30 -2.55
C ILE A 109 7.78 0.67 -3.76
#